data_AF-A0A651HDR8-F1
#
_entry.id   AF-A0A651HDR8-F1
#
_cell.length_a   1.000
_cell.length_b   1.000
_cell.length_c   1.000
_cell.angle_alpha   90.00
_cell.angle_beta   90.00
_cell.angle_gamma   90.00
#
_symmetry.space_group_name_H-M   'P 1'
#
loop_
_entity.id
_entity.type
_entity.pdbx_description
1 polymer ?
#
loop_
_entity_poly.entity_id
_entity_poly.type
_entity_poly.pdbx_seq_one_letter_code
_entity_poly.pdbx_strand_id
1 'polypeptide(L)' 'MPDNLARKVKRVAAERKTTMRALILDAIERSLEEPRRDFRLRDASAGDPADPKVAAETVNQAIDALREPLFRR' A
#
# COMPACT_ATOMS: atom_id res chain seq x y z
N MET A 1 -14.88 5.20 -5.07
CA MET A 1 -14.28 4.48 -3.91
C MET A 1 -13.94 3.08 -4.40
N PRO A 2 -12.71 2.56 -4.21
CA PRO A 2 -12.39 1.21 -4.66
C PRO A 2 -13.32 0.17 -4.02
N ASP A 3 -13.78 -0.83 -4.79
CA ASP A 3 -14.81 -1.79 -4.34
C ASP A 3 -14.43 -2.55 -3.06
N ASN A 4 -13.14 -2.85 -2.91
CA ASN A 4 -12.61 -3.50 -1.70
C ASN A 4 -12.74 -2.62 -0.46
N LEU A 5 -12.55 -1.31 -0.61
CA LEU A 5 -12.70 -0.36 0.48
C LEU A 5 -14.17 -0.21 0.88
N ALA A 6 -15.08 -0.11 -0.09
CA ALA A 6 -16.51 -0.03 0.18
C ALA A 6 -17.03 -1.28 0.91
N ARG A 7 -16.60 -2.48 0.50
CA ARG A 7 -16.92 -3.74 1.20
C ARG A 7 -16.43 -3.72 2.66
N LYS A 8 -15.19 -3.29 2.88
CA LYS A 8 -14.61 -3.20 4.22
C LYS A 8 -15.38 -2.21 5.10
N VAL A 9 -15.71 -1.03 4.58
CA VAL A 9 -16.46 0.00 5.31
C VAL A 9 -17.87 -0.48 5.67
N LYS A 10 -18.58 -1.12 4.74
CA LYS A 10 -19.91 -1.69 5.03
C LYS A 10 -19.86 -2.74 6.13
N ARG A 11 -18.86 -3.64 6.09
CA ARG A 11 -18.67 -4.66 7.13
C ARG A 11 -18.45 -4.03 8.50
N VAL A 12 -17.54 -3.06 8.60
CA VAL A 12 -17.23 -2.37 9.87
C VAL A 12 -18.44 -1.58 10.38
N ALA A 13 -19.21 -0.97 9.48
CA ALA A 13 -20.45 -0.26 9.85
C ALA A 13 -21.48 -1.22 10.48
N ALA A 14 -21.65 -2.42 9.90
CA ALA A 14 -22.52 -3.45 10.46
C ALA A 14 -22.03 -3.97 11.82
N GLU A 15 -20.74 -4.30 11.94
CA GLU A 15 -20.12 -4.77 13.18
C GLU A 15 -20.27 -3.76 14.33
N ARG A 16 -20.07 -2.48 14.03
CA ARG A 16 -20.16 -1.38 15.01
C ARG A 16 -21.57 -0.80 15.16
N LYS A 17 -22.58 -1.40 14.50
CA LYS A 17 -23.97 -0.91 14.47
C LYS A 17 -24.07 0.59 14.21
N THR A 18 -23.30 1.07 13.23
CA THR A 18 -23.17 2.49 12.91
C THR A 18 -23.31 2.73 11.41
N THR A 19 -23.22 3.98 10.99
CA THR A 19 -23.31 4.37 9.58
C THR A 19 -21.93 4.63 8.98
N MET A 20 -21.82 4.50 7.66
CA MET A 20 -20.62 4.90 6.93
C MET A 20 -20.22 6.36 7.21
N ARG A 21 -21.21 7.27 7.31
CA ARG A 21 -20.97 8.69 7.63
C ARG A 21 -20.31 8.85 9.00
N ALA A 22 -20.80 8.14 10.01
CA ALA A 22 -20.22 8.19 11.36
C ALA A 22 -18.78 7.66 11.38
N LEU A 23 -18.48 6.60 10.63
CA LEU A 23 -17.11 6.09 10.50
C LEU A 23 -16.17 7.09 9.81
N ILE A 24 -16.65 7.84 8.83
CA ILE A 24 -15.86 8.87 8.15
C ILE A 24 -15.57 10.01 9.11
N LEU A 25 -16.55 10.47 9.89
CA LEU A 25 -16.35 11.53 10.88
C LEU A 25 -15.34 11.12 11.95
N ASP A 26 -15.50 9.93 12.54
CA ASP A 26 -14.56 9.37 13.53
C ASP A 26 -13.14 9.25 12.96
N ALA A 27 -13.00 8.86 11.69
CA ALA A 27 -11.68 8.81 11.03
C ALA A 27 -11.05 10.19 10.81
N ILE A 28 -11.86 11.20 10.47
CA ILE A 28 -11.38 12.58 10.30
C ILE A 28 -10.95 13.16 11.65
N GLU A 29 -11.77 13.00 12.69
CA GLU A 29 -11.45 13.48 14.04
C GLU A 29 -10.12 12.91 14.53
N ARG A 30 -9.93 11.58 14.42
CA ARG A 30 -8.65 10.94 14.75
C ARG A 30 -7.49 11.44 13.90
N SER A 31 -7.70 11.63 12.60
CA SER A 31 -6.64 12.14 11.71
C SER A 31 -6.24 13.58 12.04
N LEU A 32 -7.13 14.37 12.63
CA LEU A 32 -6.83 15.73 13.07
C LEU A 32 -6.11 15.75 14.44
N GLU A 33 -6.37 14.77 15.29
CA GLU A 33 -5.69 14.57 16.57
C GLU A 33 -4.27 13.99 16.40
N GLU A 34 -4.03 13.23 15.33
CA GLU A 34 -2.70 12.68 15.06
C GLU A 34 -1.68 13.79 14.77
N PRO A 35 -0.54 13.85 15.49
CA PRO A 35 0.50 14.82 15.21
C PRO A 35 1.02 14.63 13.79
N ARG A 36 1.22 15.74 13.06
CA ARG A 36 1.74 15.72 11.70
C ARG A 36 3.00 14.86 11.64
N ARG A 37 2.90 13.73 10.94
CA ARG A 37 4.06 12.91 10.62
C ARG A 37 4.76 13.58 9.46
N ASP A 38 6.00 14.01 9.67
CA ASP A 38 6.87 14.41 8.58
C ASP A 38 7.01 13.21 7.63
N PHE A 39 6.41 13.34 6.45
CA PHE A 39 6.59 12.38 5.39
C PHE A 39 8.01 12.54 4.85
N ARG A 40 8.92 11.69 5.33
CA ARG A 40 10.23 11.52 4.73
C ARG A 40 10.11 10.43 3.67
N LEU A 41 10.27 10.81 2.41
CA LEU A 41 10.49 9.84 1.35
C LEU A 41 11.70 9.00 1.76
N ARG A 42 11.55 7.68 1.88
CA ARG A 42 12.73 6.83 1.97
C ARG A 42 13.51 7.03 0.68
N ASP A 43 14.81 7.26 0.80
CA ASP A 43 15.68 7.34 -0.35
C ASP A 43 15.61 6.00 -1.09
N ALA A 44 14.86 5.99 -2.21
CA ALA A 44 14.76 4.84 -3.10
C ALA A 44 15.80 4.92 -4.22
N SER A 45 16.65 5.95 -4.19
CA SER A 45 17.56 6.32 -5.28
C SER A 45 18.89 5.57 -5.22
N ALA A 46 19.20 4.95 -4.08
CA ALA A 46 20.40 4.15 -3.94
C ALA A 46 20.08 2.99 -3.00
N GLY A 47 20.38 1.77 -3.42
CA GLY A 47 20.63 0.69 -2.46
C GLY A 47 21.72 1.13 -1.47
N ASP A 48 21.94 0.35 -0.42
CA ASP A 48 23.07 0.56 0.46
C ASP A 48 24.36 0.57 -0.42
N PRO A 49 25.31 1.50 -0.25
CA PRO A 49 26.60 1.39 -0.94
C PRO A 49 27.35 0.09 -0.62
N ALA A 50 26.96 -0.63 0.44
CA ALA A 50 27.40 -2.00 0.74
C ALA A 50 26.69 -3.08 -0.09
N ASP A 51 25.58 -2.75 -0.76
CA ASP A 51 24.86 -3.70 -1.61
C ASP A 51 25.73 -4.08 -2.81
N PRO A 52 25.79 -5.38 -3.14
CA PRO A 52 26.53 -5.83 -4.31
C PRO A 52 25.93 -5.21 -5.58
N LYS A 53 26.82 -4.72 -6.46
CA LYS A 53 26.41 -4.21 -7.78
C LYS A 53 25.61 -5.29 -8.51
N VAL A 54 24.36 -5.00 -8.81
CA VAL A 54 23.49 -5.90 -9.57
C VAL A 54 23.75 -5.68 -11.06
N ALA A 55 24.10 -6.74 -11.78
CA ALA A 55 24.24 -6.69 -13.23
C ALA A 55 22.87 -6.55 -13.90
N ALA A 56 22.80 -5.83 -15.01
CA ALA A 56 21.55 -5.64 -15.77
C ALA A 56 20.91 -6.99 -16.18
N GLU A 57 21.72 -8.00 -16.43
CA GLU A 57 21.30 -9.37 -16.75
C GLU A 57 20.49 -10.01 -15.61
N THR A 58 20.90 -9.82 -14.35
CA THR A 58 20.20 -10.32 -13.17
C THR A 58 18.83 -9.66 -13.01
N VAL A 59 18.74 -8.36 -13.29
CA VAL A 59 17.48 -7.61 -13.25
C VAL A 59 16.53 -8.11 -14.33
N ASN A 60 17.02 -8.29 -15.56
CA ASN A 60 16.21 -8.77 -16.68
C ASN A 60 15.70 -10.20 -16.43
N GLN A 61 16.55 -11.09 -15.90
CA GLN A 61 16.13 -12.45 -15.53
C GLN A 61 15.05 -12.45 -14.44
N ALA A 62 15.15 -11.57 -13.44
CA ALA A 62 14.13 -11.43 -12.41
C ALA A 62 12.79 -10.89 -12.97
N ILE A 63 12.86 -9.93 -13.90
CA ILE A 63 11.68 -9.41 -14.61
C ILE A 63 11.02 -10.52 -15.44
N ASP A 64 11.80 -11.31 -16.17
CA ASP A 64 11.29 -12.38 -17.01
C ASP A 64 10.68 -13.52 -16.18
N ALA A 65 11.30 -13.88 -15.05
CA ALA A 65 10.75 -14.86 -14.11
C ALA A 65 9.39 -14.43 -13.51
N LEU A 66 9.15 -13.14 -13.34
CA LEU A 66 7.86 -12.60 -12.91
C LEU A 66 6.81 -12.57 -14.04
N ARG A 67 7.24 -12.53 -15.30
CA ARG A 67 6.37 -12.54 -16.49
C ARG A 67 5.95 -13.95 -16.90
N GLU A 68 6.80 -14.95 -16.74
CA GLU A 68 6.51 -16.35 -17.08
C GLU A 68 5.21 -16.93 -16.49
N PRO A 69 4.78 -16.66 -15.23
CA PRO A 69 3.51 -17.18 -14.72
C PRO A 69 2.26 -16.60 -15.41
N LEU A 70 2.39 -15.56 -16.25
CA LEU A 70 1.25 -14.95 -16.97
C LEU A 70 0.97 -15.59 -18.34
N PHE A 71 1.89 -16.40 -18.90
CA PHE A 71 1.80 -16.90 -20.29
C PHE A 71 1.63 -18.41 -20.44
N ARG A 72 1.53 -19.20 -19.35
CA ARG A 72 1.09 -20.60 -19.44
C ARG A 72 -0.43 -20.71 -19.38
N ARG A 73 -1.08 -20.56 -20.53
CA ARG A 73 -2.45 -21.01 -20.77
C ARG A 73 -2.52 -21.77 -22.09
#